data_AF-A0A1Q3BD76-F1
#
_entry.id   AF-A0A1Q3BD76-F1
#
_cell.length_a   1.000
_cell.length_b   1.000
_cell.length_c   1.000
_cell.angle_alpha   90.00
_cell.angle_beta   90.00
_cell.angle_gamma   90.00
#
_symmetry.space_group_name_H-M   'P 1'
#
loop_
_entity.id
_entity.type
_entity.pdbx_description
1 polymer ?
#
loop_
_entity_poly.entity_id
_entity_poly.type
_entity_poly.pdbx_seq_one_letter_code
_entity_poly.pdbx_strand_id
1 'polypeptide(L)'
;MLPVTYLGLPLITKRLSKGACSTLVERITARANSWVSKALSFAGRLQLVKATLISMQCYWCNIFLLPMSTIKECERVLRTFLWGGRGRSKVKWADVCKPFSEGGLGILELKTWNKALLLKHLWSVLTEDSIWAKWCHAYLLHNSNLWTATLHGHLSWSWRQILRLRPLVKEHLIYKCGNGEHFFPSRSRKGSPPYTP
;
A
#
# COMPACT_ATOMS: atom_id res chain seq x y z
N MET A 1 -13.34 5.90 25.28
CA MET A 1 -12.76 4.80 24.48
C MET A 1 -11.31 5.17 24.17
N LEU A 2 -10.36 4.56 24.86
CA LEU A 2 -8.94 4.74 24.57
C LEU A 2 -8.64 4.19 23.16
N PRO A 3 -7.78 4.83 22.36
CA PRO A 3 -7.35 4.27 21.08
C PRO A 3 -6.56 2.98 21.35
N VAL A 4 -7.21 1.82 21.16
CA VAL A 4 -6.53 0.53 21.26
C VAL A 4 -5.61 0.38 20.05
N THR A 5 -4.34 0.09 20.30
CA THR A 5 -3.35 -0.17 19.26
C THR A 5 -2.99 -1.65 19.26
N TYR A 6 -2.86 -2.23 18.07
CA TYR A 6 -2.42 -3.60 17.87
C TYR A 6 -1.26 -3.61 16.89
N LEU A 7 -0.12 -4.17 17.31
CA LEU A 7 1.11 -4.20 16.51
C LEU A 7 1.51 -2.82 15.96
N GLY A 8 1.27 -1.75 16.73
CA GLY A 8 1.58 -0.38 16.35
C GLY A 8 0.63 0.24 15.30
N LEU A 9 -0.51 -0.41 15.02
CA LEU A 9 -1.59 0.14 14.20
C LEU A 9 -2.81 0.45 15.07
N PRO A 10 -3.52 1.55 14.81
CA PRO A 10 -4.78 1.83 15.49
C PRO A 10 -5.83 0.80 15.08
N LEU A 11 -6.50 0.18 16.06
CA LEU A 11 -7.67 -0.65 15.80
C LEU A 11 -8.86 0.26 15.56
N ILE A 12 -9.18 0.49 14.29
CA ILE A 12 -10.25 1.40 13.88
C ILE A 12 -11.39 0.61 13.28
N THR A 13 -12.57 0.73 13.88
CA THR A 13 -13.84 0.23 13.30
C THR A 13 -14.48 1.26 12.36
N LYS A 14 -14.21 2.55 12.60
CA LYS A 14 -14.68 3.72 11.85
C LYS A 14 -13.72 4.11 10.70
N ARG A 15 -14.04 5.20 9.99
CA ARG A 15 -13.19 5.77 8.95
C ARG A 15 -11.82 6.16 9.50
N LEU A 16 -10.76 5.82 8.78
CA LEU A 16 -9.40 6.25 9.09
C LEU A 16 -9.33 7.79 9.10
N SER A 17 -9.10 8.35 10.29
CA SER A 17 -8.95 9.79 10.49
C SER A 17 -7.52 10.23 10.21
N LYS A 18 -7.35 11.51 9.86
CA LYS A 18 -6.02 12.13 9.75
C LYS A 18 -5.25 12.03 11.06
N GLY A 19 -5.92 12.19 12.21
CA GLY A 19 -5.30 12.07 13.53
C GLY A 19 -4.72 10.68 13.78
N ALA A 20 -5.43 9.62 13.38
CA ALA A 20 -4.90 8.26 13.50
C ALA A 20 -3.68 8.02 12.59
N CYS A 21 -3.56 8.76 11.49
CA CYS A 21 -2.41 8.71 10.60
C CYS A 21 -1.23 9.58 11.06
N SER A 22 -1.42 10.51 12.01
CA SER A 22 -0.33 11.40 12.46
C SER A 22 0.79 10.58 13.10
N THR A 23 0.42 9.53 13.85
CA THR A 23 1.35 8.58 14.46
C THR A 23 2.29 7.95 13.43
N LEU A 24 1.81 7.64 12.21
CA LEU A 24 2.67 7.14 11.14
C LEU A 24 3.70 8.19 10.73
N VAL A 25 3.24 9.42 10.44
CA VAL A 25 4.08 10.52 9.99
C VAL A 25 5.12 10.87 11.07
N GLU A 26 4.72 10.93 12.33
CA GLU A 26 5.58 11.18 13.48
C GLU A 26 6.66 10.10 13.62
N ARG A 27 6.29 8.81 13.51
CA ARG A 27 7.27 7.71 13.58
C ARG A 27 8.29 7.75 12.45
N ILE A 28 7.85 8.01 11.23
CA ILE A 28 8.74 8.16 10.06
C ILE A 28 9.66 9.38 10.26
N THR A 29 9.11 10.49 10.75
CA THR A 29 9.86 11.72 10.99
C THR A 29 10.90 11.54 12.09
N ALA A 30 10.52 10.93 13.22
CA ALA A 30 11.41 10.64 14.33
C ALA A 30 12.55 9.71 13.88
N ARG A 31 12.23 8.67 13.10
CA ARG A 31 13.22 7.77 12.53
C ARG A 31 14.16 8.46 11.54
N ALA A 32 13.63 9.31 10.66
CA ALA A 32 14.43 10.08 9.73
C ALA A 32 15.37 11.07 10.45
N ASN A 33 14.88 11.71 11.52
CA ASN A 33 15.65 12.66 12.32
C ASN A 33 16.71 11.99 13.21
N SER A 34 16.52 10.73 13.59
CA SER A 34 17.51 10.00 14.40
C SER A 34 18.79 9.68 13.63
N TRP A 35 18.77 9.77 12.30
CA TRP A 35 19.97 9.61 11.49
C TRP A 35 20.62 10.96 11.20
N VAL A 36 21.95 10.98 11.30
CA VAL A 36 22.76 12.16 10.95
C VAL A 36 22.79 12.34 9.43
N SER A 37 21.69 12.85 8.87
CA SER A 37 21.47 12.97 7.43
C SER A 37 22.54 13.80 6.70
N LYS A 38 23.27 14.67 7.41
CA LYS A 38 24.40 15.47 6.88
C LYS A 38 25.71 14.69 6.76
N ALA A 39 25.90 13.65 7.57
CA ALA A 39 27.08 12.78 7.54
C ALA A 39 26.92 11.64 6.51
N LEU A 40 25.70 11.43 6.01
CA LEU A 40 25.41 10.36 5.06
C LEU A 40 25.54 10.86 3.62
N SER A 41 26.14 10.03 2.77
CA SER A 41 26.12 10.22 1.33
C SER A 41 24.68 10.19 0.79
N PHE A 42 24.48 10.69 -0.43
CA PHE A 42 23.19 10.57 -1.11
C PHE A 42 22.74 9.09 -1.23
N ALA A 43 23.64 8.21 -1.65
CA ALA A 43 23.38 6.78 -1.75
C ALA A 43 22.99 6.16 -0.39
N GLY A 44 23.68 6.53 0.69
CA GLY A 44 23.35 6.05 2.04
C GLY A 44 21.94 6.47 2.48
N ARG A 45 21.55 7.72 2.22
CA ARG A 45 20.19 8.20 2.51
C ARG A 45 19.14 7.49 1.66
N LEU A 46 19.41 7.29 0.37
CA LEU A 46 18.51 6.55 -0.52
C LEU A 46 18.29 5.12 -0.02
N GLN A 47 19.36 4.44 0.38
CA GLN A 47 19.28 3.08 0.92
C GLN A 47 18.44 3.01 2.19
N LEU A 48 18.63 3.95 3.12
CA LEU A 48 17.80 4.02 4.34
C LEU A 48 16.33 4.28 4.01
N VAL A 49 16.03 5.18 3.06
CA VAL A 49 14.65 5.41 2.61
C VAL A 49 14.02 4.11 2.13
N LYS A 50 14.70 3.38 1.23
CA LYS A 50 14.17 2.15 0.61
C LYS A 50 14.03 1.01 1.62
N ALA A 51 15.03 0.79 2.48
CA ALA A 51 15.06 -0.33 3.40
C ALA A 51 14.13 -0.14 4.62
N THR A 52 14.01 1.10 5.12
CA THR A 52 13.38 1.34 6.43
C THR A 52 12.16 2.25 6.39
N LEU A 53 12.25 3.44 5.77
CA LEU A 53 11.13 4.38 5.82
C LEU A 53 9.97 3.93 4.93
N ILE A 54 10.28 3.36 3.76
CA ILE A 54 9.28 2.78 2.86
C ILE A 54 8.63 1.54 3.46
N SER A 55 9.39 0.68 4.16
CA SER A 55 8.81 -0.53 4.80
C SER A 55 7.84 -0.17 5.93
N MET A 56 8.13 0.89 6.72
CA MET A 56 7.20 1.43 7.72
C MET A 56 5.88 1.90 7.09
N GLN A 57 5.95 2.58 5.93
CA GLN A 57 4.76 3.03 5.21
C GLN A 57 3.98 1.86 4.61
N CYS A 58 4.69 0.89 4.00
CA CYS A 58 4.09 -0.31 3.42
C CYS A 58 3.30 -1.11 4.46
N TYR A 59 3.80 -1.19 5.70
CA TYR A 59 3.09 -1.86 6.79
C TYR A 59 1.69 -1.28 7.04
N TRP A 60 1.56 0.06 7.05
CA TRP A 60 0.27 0.72 7.19
C TRP A 60 -0.60 0.56 5.93
N CYS A 61 0.00 0.73 4.75
CA CYS A 61 -0.69 0.61 3.47
C CYS A 61 -1.22 -0.80 3.16
N ASN A 62 -0.63 -1.83 3.78
CA ASN A 62 -1.11 -3.19 3.63
C ASN A 62 -2.51 -3.38 4.24
N ILE A 63 -2.85 -2.61 5.28
CA ILE A 63 -4.10 -2.76 6.02
C ILE A 63 -5.09 -1.62 5.72
N PHE A 64 -4.58 -0.42 5.48
CA PHE A 64 -5.40 0.78 5.31
C PHE A 64 -5.16 1.46 3.97
N LEU A 65 -6.23 2.01 3.39
CA LEU A 65 -6.12 2.99 2.32
C LEU A 65 -5.86 4.38 2.93
N LEU A 66 -4.63 4.88 2.84
CA LEU A 66 -4.22 6.13 3.45
C LEU A 66 -4.86 7.35 2.75
N PRO A 67 -5.28 8.38 3.51
CA PRO A 67 -5.71 9.64 2.93
C PRO A 67 -4.57 10.31 2.15
N MET A 68 -4.92 11.01 1.06
CA MET A 68 -3.94 11.72 0.23
C MET A 68 -3.13 12.77 1.01
N SER A 69 -3.71 13.39 2.05
CA SER A 69 -3.00 14.33 2.91
C SER A 69 -1.85 13.66 3.66
N THR A 70 -2.10 12.49 4.28
CA THR A 70 -1.08 11.69 4.96
C THR A 70 0.01 11.22 4.01
N ILE A 71 -0.37 10.79 2.80
CA ILE A 71 0.60 10.38 1.78
C ILE A 71 1.54 11.53 1.45
N LYS A 72 1.00 12.72 1.16
CA LYS A 72 1.80 13.92 0.87
C LYS A 72 2.71 14.31 2.04
N GLU A 73 2.24 14.17 3.28
CA GLU A 73 3.04 14.44 4.47
C GLU A 73 4.20 13.44 4.61
N CYS A 74 3.97 12.14 4.38
CA CYS A 74 5.01 11.11 4.36
C CYS A 74 6.06 11.38 3.27
N GLU A 75 5.60 11.67 2.04
CA GLU A 75 6.49 11.99 0.90
C GLU A 75 7.34 13.23 1.17
N ARG A 76 6.77 14.25 1.84
CA ARG A 76 7.52 15.43 2.26
C ARG A 76 8.68 15.05 3.18
N VAL A 77 8.43 14.22 4.19
CA VAL A 77 9.48 13.75 5.13
C VAL A 77 10.57 12.98 4.40
N LEU A 78 10.19 12.02 3.54
CA LEU A 78 11.14 11.26 2.73
C LEU A 78 12.00 12.15 1.84
N ARG A 79 11.36 13.12 1.16
CA ARG A 79 12.01 14.07 0.26
C ARG A 79 12.98 14.96 1.03
N THR A 80 12.58 15.49 2.18
CA THR A 80 13.45 16.29 3.04
C THR A 80 14.66 15.49 3.52
N PHE A 81 14.46 14.23 3.94
CA PHE A 81 15.54 13.36 4.38
C PHE A 81 16.51 13.04 3.24
N LEU A 82 15.99 12.59 2.09
CA LEU A 82 16.77 12.19 0.91
C LEU A 82 17.70 13.32 0.42
N TRP A 83 17.21 14.56 0.44
CA TRP A 83 17.98 15.73 -0.02
C TRP A 83 18.73 16.48 1.08
N GLY A 84 18.65 16.05 2.34
CA GLY A 84 19.49 16.59 3.43
C GLY A 84 18.98 17.87 4.07
N GLY A 85 17.67 18.10 4.05
CA GLY A 85 17.02 19.11 4.87
C GLY A 85 17.16 20.57 4.44
N ARG A 86 18.10 20.93 3.56
CA ARG A 86 18.31 22.32 3.10
C ARG A 86 18.37 22.39 1.58
N GLY A 87 17.25 22.76 0.97
CA GLY A 87 17.16 23.03 -0.47
C GLY A 87 15.85 22.55 -1.08
N ARG A 88 15.37 23.25 -2.11
CA ARG A 88 14.31 22.75 -2.99
C ARG A 88 14.85 21.49 -3.65
N SER A 89 14.09 20.40 -3.60
CA SER A 89 14.55 19.20 -4.29
C SER A 89 14.59 19.44 -5.78
N LYS A 90 15.72 19.05 -6.38
CA LYS A 90 16.05 19.31 -7.77
C LYS A 90 15.16 18.55 -8.76
N VAL A 91 14.46 17.50 -8.29
CA VAL A 91 13.66 16.58 -9.11
C VAL A 91 12.24 16.47 -8.54
N LYS A 92 11.23 16.31 -9.40
CA LYS A 92 9.86 16.04 -8.97
C LYS A 92 9.79 14.66 -8.31
N TRP A 93 8.98 14.53 -7.25
CA TRP A 93 8.94 13.27 -6.49
C TRP A 93 8.45 12.10 -7.33
N ALA A 94 7.48 12.35 -8.23
CA ALA A 94 7.01 11.35 -9.18
C ALA A 94 8.13 10.78 -10.06
N ASP A 95 9.08 11.61 -10.52
CA ASP A 95 10.21 11.15 -11.32
C ASP A 95 11.22 10.36 -10.48
N VAL A 96 11.41 10.75 -9.21
CA VAL A 96 12.24 9.99 -8.26
C VAL A 96 11.68 8.59 -8.01
N CYS A 97 10.36 8.45 -7.96
CA CYS A 97 9.67 7.19 -7.71
C CYS A 97 9.64 6.24 -8.92
N LYS A 98 10.04 6.69 -10.11
CA LYS A 98 10.11 5.82 -11.28
C LYS A 98 11.14 4.70 -11.10
N PRO A 99 10.98 3.56 -11.80
CA PRO A 99 12.00 2.52 -11.87
C PRO A 99 13.34 3.07 -12.38
N PHE A 100 14.44 2.38 -12.06
CA PHE A 100 15.77 2.74 -12.57
C PHE A 100 15.85 2.72 -14.10
N SER A 101 15.11 1.80 -14.75
CA SER A 101 15.01 1.71 -16.21
C SER A 101 14.37 2.95 -16.84
N GLU A 102 13.59 3.71 -16.08
CA GLU A 102 12.94 4.96 -16.50
C GLU A 102 13.66 6.21 -15.97
N GLY A 103 14.89 6.05 -15.47
CA GLY A 103 15.70 7.15 -14.95
C GLY A 103 15.32 7.63 -13.54
N GLY A 104 14.47 6.89 -12.82
CA GLY A 104 14.15 7.16 -11.42
C GLY A 104 15.10 6.47 -10.44
N LEU A 105 14.79 6.56 -9.14
CA LEU A 105 15.58 5.94 -8.06
C LEU A 105 14.97 4.63 -7.53
N GLY A 106 13.89 4.17 -8.17
CA GLY A 106 13.15 2.97 -7.76
C GLY A 106 12.58 3.08 -6.34
N ILE A 107 12.17 4.27 -5.93
CA ILE A 107 11.43 4.47 -4.67
C ILE A 107 9.96 4.19 -4.94
N LEU A 108 9.31 3.38 -4.11
CA LEU A 108 7.90 3.06 -4.28
C LEU A 108 7.02 4.30 -4.07
N GLU A 109 6.22 4.65 -5.08
CA GLU A 109 5.22 5.72 -4.95
C GLU A 109 4.08 5.25 -4.04
N LEU A 110 3.94 5.89 -2.88
CA LEU A 110 3.06 5.41 -1.81
C LEU A 110 1.60 5.31 -2.24
N LYS A 111 1.11 6.27 -3.04
CA LYS A 111 -0.26 6.27 -3.57
C LYS A 111 -0.56 5.01 -4.39
N THR A 112 0.34 4.68 -5.32
CA THR A 112 0.18 3.53 -6.22
C THR A 112 0.39 2.22 -5.46
N TRP A 113 1.40 2.17 -4.58
CA TRP A 113 1.69 0.98 -3.79
C TRP A 113 0.61 0.64 -2.79
N ASN A 114 -0.02 1.64 -2.17
CA ASN A 114 -1.13 1.41 -1.26
C ASN A 114 -2.31 0.72 -1.95
N LYS A 115 -2.67 1.18 -3.15
CA LYS A 115 -3.70 0.50 -3.95
C LYS A 115 -3.26 -0.92 -4.33
N ALA A 116 -2.03 -1.10 -4.78
CA ALA A 116 -1.50 -2.40 -5.18
C ALA A 116 -1.54 -3.43 -4.05
N LEU A 117 -1.18 -3.05 -2.82
CA LEU A 117 -1.24 -3.95 -1.65
C LEU A 117 -2.69 -4.36 -1.32
N LEU A 118 -3.63 -3.42 -1.38
CA LEU A 118 -5.04 -3.76 -1.15
C LEU A 118 -5.64 -4.59 -2.29
N LEU A 119 -5.20 -4.38 -3.53
CA LEU A 119 -5.55 -5.24 -4.68
C LEU A 119 -4.98 -6.65 -4.49
N LYS A 120 -3.78 -6.80 -3.92
CA LYS A 120 -3.22 -8.11 -3.56
C LYS A 120 -4.11 -8.84 -2.54
N HIS A 121 -4.64 -8.13 -1.55
CA HIS A 121 -5.62 -8.71 -0.62
C HIS A 121 -6.91 -9.13 -1.33
N LEU A 122 -7.45 -8.29 -2.22
CA LEU A 122 -8.63 -8.64 -3.00
C LEU A 122 -8.39 -9.87 -3.89
N TRP A 123 -7.19 -9.98 -4.48
CA TRP A 123 -6.76 -11.14 -5.24
C TRP A 123 -6.69 -12.41 -4.38
N SER A 124 -6.13 -12.32 -3.18
CA SER A 124 -6.07 -13.43 -2.23
C SER A 124 -7.48 -13.96 -1.89
N VAL A 125 -8.46 -13.06 -1.75
CA VAL A 125 -9.87 -13.43 -1.58
C VAL A 125 -10.42 -14.12 -2.83
N LEU A 126 -10.12 -13.62 -4.03
CA LEU A 126 -10.55 -14.25 -5.28
C LEU A 126 -10.02 -15.66 -5.48
N THR A 127 -8.77 -15.94 -5.05
CA THR A 127 -8.12 -17.23 -5.24
C THR A 127 -8.18 -18.15 -4.03
N GLU A 128 -8.76 -17.69 -2.91
CA GLU A 128 -8.84 -18.43 -1.64
C GLU A 128 -7.49 -19.00 -1.15
N ASP A 129 -6.41 -18.27 -1.45
CA ASP A 129 -5.03 -18.76 -1.29
C ASP A 129 -4.50 -18.65 0.15
N SER A 130 -5.26 -18.02 1.05
CA SER A 130 -4.85 -17.77 2.43
C SER A 130 -5.95 -18.10 3.44
N ILE A 131 -5.56 -18.38 4.69
CA ILE A 131 -6.50 -18.60 5.80
C ILE A 131 -7.38 -17.36 6.01
N TRP A 132 -6.79 -16.17 5.87
CA TRP A 132 -7.53 -14.91 5.92
C TRP A 132 -8.58 -14.81 4.81
N ALA A 133 -8.24 -15.20 3.58
CA ALA A 133 -9.20 -15.24 2.47
C ALA A 133 -10.36 -16.20 2.74
N LYS A 134 -10.06 -17.42 3.20
CA LYS A 134 -11.09 -18.42 3.58
C LYS A 134 -12.00 -17.91 4.70
N TRP A 135 -11.42 -17.23 5.70
CA TRP A 135 -12.19 -16.58 6.76
C TRP A 135 -13.08 -15.46 6.21
N CYS A 136 -12.57 -14.63 5.29
CA CYS A 136 -13.38 -13.62 4.62
C CYS A 136 -14.55 -14.24 3.84
N HIS A 137 -14.37 -15.39 3.20
CA HIS A 137 -15.48 -16.10 2.57
C HIS A 137 -16.51 -16.56 3.58
N ALA A 138 -16.07 -17.27 4.63
CA ALA A 138 -16.98 -17.80 5.66
C ALA A 138 -17.78 -16.71 6.41
N TYR A 139 -17.15 -15.58 6.74
CA TYR A 139 -17.72 -14.57 7.65
C TYR A 139 -18.09 -13.23 7.01
N LEU A 140 -17.46 -12.82 5.91
CA LEU A 140 -17.74 -11.52 5.28
C LEU A 140 -18.55 -11.63 3.99
N LEU A 141 -18.33 -12.69 3.21
CA LEU A 141 -19.06 -12.93 1.97
C LEU A 141 -20.22 -13.90 2.17
N HIS A 142 -20.13 -14.81 3.13
CA HIS A 142 -21.06 -15.92 3.35
C HIS A 142 -21.30 -16.68 2.02
N ASN A 143 -22.47 -16.54 1.42
CA ASN A 143 -22.84 -17.16 0.13
C ASN A 143 -22.83 -16.17 -1.05
N SER A 144 -22.34 -14.94 -0.85
CA SER A 144 -22.33 -13.91 -1.88
C SER A 144 -21.03 -13.94 -2.67
N ASN A 145 -21.13 -13.78 -3.99
CA ASN A 145 -19.95 -13.60 -4.81
C ASN A 145 -19.23 -12.29 -4.46
N LEU A 146 -17.90 -12.28 -4.55
CA LEU A 146 -17.09 -11.09 -4.30
C LEU A 146 -17.56 -9.89 -5.13
N TRP A 147 -18.08 -10.11 -6.33
CA TRP A 147 -18.55 -9.05 -7.24
C TRP A 147 -19.90 -8.45 -6.83
N THR A 148 -20.77 -9.25 -6.20
CA THR A 148 -22.13 -8.83 -5.79
C THR A 148 -22.21 -8.45 -4.31
N ALA A 149 -21.15 -8.70 -3.53
CA ALA A 149 -21.11 -8.38 -2.10
C ALA A 149 -21.46 -6.91 -1.83
N THR A 150 -22.40 -6.67 -0.93
CA THR A 150 -22.93 -5.34 -0.62
C THR A 150 -21.88 -4.50 0.12
N LEU A 151 -21.91 -3.18 -0.09
CA LEU A 151 -21.06 -2.22 0.63
C LEU A 151 -21.73 -1.64 1.89
N HIS A 152 -22.95 -2.09 2.20
CA HIS A 152 -23.83 -1.60 3.26
C HIS A 152 -23.88 -2.60 4.43
N GLY A 153 -24.20 -2.14 5.64
CA GLY A 153 -24.26 -2.98 6.85
C GLY A 153 -23.02 -2.89 7.75
N HIS A 154 -22.88 -3.82 8.71
CA HIS A 154 -21.84 -3.84 9.76
C HIS A 154 -20.44 -4.27 9.27
N LEU A 155 -20.04 -3.84 8.07
CA LEU A 155 -18.71 -4.10 7.53
C LEU A 155 -17.68 -3.10 8.08
N SER A 156 -16.49 -3.59 8.41
CA SER A 156 -15.37 -2.74 8.81
C SER A 156 -15.01 -1.76 7.69
N TRP A 157 -14.54 -0.57 8.06
CA TRP A 157 -14.18 0.45 7.09
C TRP A 157 -13.09 -0.03 6.12
N SER A 158 -12.10 -0.77 6.61
CA SER A 158 -11.00 -1.33 5.79
C SER A 158 -11.53 -2.32 4.74
N TRP A 159 -12.47 -3.20 5.10
CA TRP A 159 -13.08 -4.13 4.15
C TRP A 159 -13.84 -3.39 3.05
N ARG A 160 -14.58 -2.33 3.41
CA ARG A 160 -15.24 -1.48 2.41
C ARG A 160 -14.25 -0.84 1.44
N GLN A 161 -13.05 -0.45 1.89
CA GLN A 161 -12.03 0.08 0.98
C GLN A 161 -11.49 -0.98 0.02
N ILE A 162 -11.23 -2.21 0.50
CA ILE A 162 -10.83 -3.34 -0.36
C ILE A 162 -11.89 -3.59 -1.42
N LEU A 163 -13.15 -3.67 -1.01
CA LEU A 163 -14.27 -3.88 -1.91
C LEU A 163 -14.50 -2.73 -2.91
N ARG A 164 -14.11 -1.49 -2.60
CA ARG A 164 -14.16 -0.36 -3.55
C ARG A 164 -13.15 -0.48 -4.69
N LEU A 165 -12.11 -1.30 -4.52
CA LEU A 165 -11.10 -1.54 -5.56
C LEU A 165 -11.50 -2.64 -6.54
N ARG A 166 -12.68 -3.28 -6.37
CA ARG A 166 -13.21 -4.30 -7.28
C ARG A 166 -13.22 -3.88 -8.76
N PRO A 167 -13.68 -2.67 -9.14
CA PRO A 167 -13.68 -2.24 -10.54
C PRO A 167 -12.27 -2.26 -11.16
N LEU A 168 -11.26 -1.82 -10.40
CA LEU A 168 -9.87 -1.82 -10.85
C LEU A 168 -9.34 -3.23 -11.09
N VAL A 169 -9.71 -4.21 -10.26
CA VAL A 169 -9.35 -5.61 -10.52
C VAL A 169 -10.04 -6.11 -11.77
N LYS A 170 -11.33 -5.81 -11.96
CA LYS A 170 -12.10 -6.26 -13.13
C LYS A 170 -11.45 -5.84 -14.44
N GLU A 171 -10.86 -4.64 -14.50
CA GLU A 171 -10.13 -4.15 -15.67
C GLU A 171 -8.83 -4.91 -15.96
N HIS A 172 -8.20 -5.50 -14.94
CA HIS A 172 -6.87 -6.13 -15.04
C HIS A 172 -6.90 -7.67 -14.92
N LEU A 173 -8.10 -8.25 -14.81
CA LEU A 173 -8.30 -9.67 -14.61
C LEU A 173 -8.54 -10.36 -15.95
N ILE A 174 -7.69 -11.33 -16.27
CA ILE A 174 -7.87 -12.19 -17.45
C ILE A 174 -8.34 -13.55 -16.95
N TYR A 175 -9.52 -13.98 -17.36
CA TYR A 175 -9.95 -15.35 -17.10
C TYR A 175 -9.24 -16.28 -18.06
N LYS A 176 -8.54 -17.30 -17.53
CA LYS A 176 -8.15 -18.46 -18.34
C LYS A 176 -9.28 -19.46 -18.25
N CYS A 177 -9.94 -19.71 -19.37
CA CYS A 177 -10.89 -20.80 -19.50
C CYS A 177 -10.09 -22.11 -19.53
N GLY A 178 -10.35 -23.00 -18.57
CA GLY A 178 -9.85 -24.38 -18.61
C GLY A 178 -10.71 -25.25 -19.52
N ASN A 179 -10.93 -26.52 -19.14
CA ASN A 179 -11.70 -27.50 -19.91
C ASN A 179 -13.24 -27.36 -19.75
N GLY A 180 -13.77 -26.15 -19.69
CA GLY A 180 -15.23 -25.90 -19.67
C GLY A 180 -15.94 -25.95 -18.31
N GLU A 181 -15.34 -26.51 -17.25
CA GLU A 181 -15.98 -26.60 -15.92
C GLU A 181 -15.46 -25.61 -14.87
N HIS A 182 -14.26 -25.01 -15.07
CA HIS A 182 -13.63 -24.12 -14.09
C HIS A 182 -13.02 -22.85 -14.71
N PHE A 183 -13.39 -21.69 -14.15
CA PHE A 183 -12.83 -20.38 -14.50
C PHE A 183 -11.73 -20.01 -13.51
N PHE A 184 -10.48 -19.96 -13.97
CA PHE A 184 -9.36 -19.51 -13.13
C PHE A 184 -9.05 -18.04 -13.42
N PRO A 185 -9.10 -17.14 -12.42
CA PRO A 185 -8.61 -15.78 -12.60
C PRO A 185 -7.09 -15.83 -12.78
N SER A 186 -6.60 -15.23 -13.86
CA SER A 186 -5.17 -15.07 -14.14
C SER A 186 -4.81 -13.58 -14.26
N ARG A 187 -3.60 -13.21 -13.83
CA ARG A 187 -3.13 -11.83 -13.96
C ARG A 187 -2.86 -11.52 -15.43
N SER A 188 -3.30 -10.35 -15.89
CA SER A 188 -2.88 -9.81 -17.18
C SER A 188 -1.35 -9.64 -17.22
N ARG A 189 -0.65 -10.47 -18.00
CA ARG A 189 0.75 -10.24 -18.38
C ARG A 189 0.80 -9.16 -19.46
N LYS A 190 0.48 -7.91 -19.12
CA LYS A 190 0.90 -6.78 -19.95
C LYS A 190 2.00 -6.03 -19.19
N GLY A 191 3.24 -6.31 -19.59
CA GLY A 191 4.42 -5.47 -19.29
C GLY A 191 5.01 -5.60 -17.88
N SER A 192 5.61 -6.75 -17.55
CA SER A 192 6.64 -6.81 -16.51
C SER A 192 7.98 -7.07 -17.19
N PRO A 193 8.97 -6.15 -17.14
CA PRO A 193 10.34 -6.49 -17.52
C PRO A 193 10.86 -7.59 -16.58
N PRO A 194 11.71 -8.51 -17.08
CA PRO A 194 12.23 -9.60 -16.28
C PRO A 194 13.06 -9.05 -15.12
N TYR A 195 12.61 -9.34 -13.89
CA TYR A 195 13.46 -9.21 -12.72
C TYR A 195 14.42 -10.41 -12.71
N THR A 196 15.68 -10.18 -13.02
CA THR A 196 16.80 -11.08 -12.67
C THR A 196 17.53 -10.50 -11.44
N PRO A 197 18.13 -11.36 -10.60
CA PRO A 197 18.57 -11.03 -9.23
C PRO A 197 19.65 -9.93 -9.15
#